data_AF-A0A512AQN3-F1
#
_entry.id   AF-A0A512AQN3-F1
#
_cell.length_a   1.000
_cell.length_b   1.000
_cell.length_c   1.000
_cell.angle_alpha   90.00
_cell.angle_beta   90.00
_cell.angle_gamma   90.00
#
_symmetry.space_group_name_H-M   'P 1'
#
loop_
_entity.id
_entity.type
_entity.pdbx_description
1 polymer ?
#
loop_
_entity_poly.entity_id
_entity_poly.type
_entity_poly.pdbx_seq_one_letter_code
_entity_poly.pdbx_strand_id
1 'polypeptide(L)'
;MSELDHSLRRIADLPVPASLELVDDAVFAGLAALRHERTASRRAIGLAGAFALVLGLGSGGLATAHAAQVRISSFASDNPLAPSTLLDVHP
;
A
#
# COMPACT_ATOMS: atom_id res chain seq x y z
N MET A 1 24.33 -27.46 32.82
CA MET A 1 24.07 -26.25 32.01
C MET A 1 23.72 -26.72 30.61
N SER A 2 22.82 -26.05 29.91
CA SER A 2 22.33 -26.54 28.60
C SER A 2 23.36 -26.29 27.49
N GLU A 3 23.35 -27.08 26.42
CA GLU A 3 24.18 -26.85 25.22
C GLU A 3 23.96 -25.45 24.62
N LEU A 4 22.75 -24.91 24.77
CA LEU A 4 22.40 -23.55 24.38
C LEU A 4 23.16 -22.50 25.22
N ASP A 5 23.28 -22.70 26.53
CA ASP A 5 24.05 -21.79 27.39
C ASP A 5 25.54 -21.80 27.02
N HIS A 6 26.04 -22.94 26.55
CA HIS A 6 27.42 -23.08 26.11
C HIS A 6 27.66 -22.40 24.76
N SER A 7 26.75 -22.55 23.80
CA SER A 7 26.83 -21.87 22.50
C SER A 7 26.69 -20.36 22.63
N LEU A 8 25.80 -19.87 23.49
CA LEU A 8 25.62 -18.44 23.75
C LEU A 8 26.86 -17.82 24.41
N ARG A 9 27.48 -18.50 25.38
CA ARG A 9 28.77 -18.06 25.95
C ARG A 9 29.87 -18.02 24.91
N ARG A 10 29.94 -19.03 24.06
CA ARG A 10 30.92 -19.08 22.98
C ARG A 10 30.78 -17.90 22.04
N ILE A 11 29.55 -17.49 21.72
CA ILE A 11 29.28 -16.31 20.90
C ILE A 11 29.64 -15.02 21.66
N ALA A 12 29.35 -14.95 22.96
CA ALA A 12 29.66 -13.80 23.80
C ALA A 12 31.17 -13.55 23.92
N ASP A 13 31.99 -14.61 23.89
CA ASP A 13 33.46 -14.51 23.93
C ASP A 13 34.10 -14.17 22.58
N LEU A 14 33.32 -14.10 21.49
CA LEU A 14 33.86 -13.70 20.18
C LEU A 14 34.15 -12.19 20.15
N PRO A 15 35.26 -11.77 19.53
CA PRO A 15 35.54 -10.34 19.37
C PRO A 15 34.46 -9.68 18.50
N VAL A 16 34.03 -8.50 18.92
CA VAL A 16 33.07 -7.69 18.15
C VAL A 16 33.73 -7.29 16.83
N PRO A 17 33.16 -7.65 15.66
CA PRO A 17 33.73 -7.28 14.38
C PRO A 17 33.64 -5.77 14.15
N ALA A 18 34.75 -5.15 13.71
CA ALA A 18 34.83 -3.71 13.46
C ALA A 18 33.81 -3.21 12.42
N SER A 19 33.31 -4.09 11.54
CA SER A 19 32.25 -3.76 10.58
C SER A 19 30.92 -3.39 11.25
N LEU A 20 30.68 -3.81 12.49
CA LEU A 20 29.47 -3.43 13.23
C LEU A 20 29.46 -1.95 13.59
N GLU A 21 30.61 -1.32 13.79
CA GLU A 21 30.68 0.14 14.01
C GLU A 21 30.21 0.93 12.78
N LEU A 22 30.37 0.36 11.58
CA LEU A 22 29.94 0.97 10.32
C LEU A 22 28.44 0.77 10.02
N VAL A 23 27.75 -0.09 10.78
CA VAL A 23 26.34 -0.40 10.54
C VAL A 23 25.46 0.82 10.78
N ASP A 24 25.72 1.57 11.84
CA ASP A 24 24.95 2.78 12.15
C ASP A 24 25.06 3.81 11.03
N ASP A 25 26.29 4.08 10.57
CA ASP A 25 26.54 5.00 9.45
C ASP A 25 25.85 4.54 8.16
N ALA A 26 25.92 3.24 7.84
CA ALA A 26 25.26 2.68 6.67
C ALA A 26 23.73 2.80 6.74
N VAL A 27 23.14 2.58 7.92
CA VAL A 27 21.70 2.72 8.16
C VAL A 27 21.26 4.18 8.02
N PHE A 28 21.98 5.13 8.62
CA PHE A 28 21.66 6.54 8.50
C PHE A 28 21.84 7.07 7.08
N ALA A 29 22.87 6.62 6.36
CA ALA A 29 23.06 6.94 4.95
C ALA A 29 21.90 6.42 4.09
N GLY A 30 21.47 5.17 4.30
CA GLY A 30 20.31 4.59 3.61
C GLY A 30 19.00 5.34 3.90
N LEU A 31 18.76 5.72 5.16
CA LEU A 31 17.61 6.54 5.55
C LEU A 31 17.63 7.93 4.90
N ALA A 32 18.80 8.56 4.80
CA ALA A 32 18.95 9.85 4.15
C ALA A 32 18.63 9.77 2.64
N ALA A 33 19.11 8.74 1.95
CA ALA A 33 18.79 8.49 0.54
C ALA A 33 17.28 8.31 0.33
N LEU A 34 16.64 7.47 1.14
CA LEU A 34 15.19 7.25 1.11
C LEU A 34 14.36 8.50 1.42
N ARG A 35 14.87 9.43 2.25
CA ARG A 35 14.22 10.72 2.51
C ARG A 35 14.34 11.64 1.30
N HIS A 36 15.50 11.68 0.64
CA HIS A 36 15.69 12.49 -0.56
C HIS A 36 14.73 12.10 -1.68
N GLU A 37 14.57 10.80 -1.96
CA GLU A 37 13.58 10.32 -2.95
C GLU A 37 12.15 10.73 -2.59
N ARG A 38 11.77 10.62 -1.32
CA ARG A 38 10.43 11.03 -0.84
C ARG A 38 10.22 12.53 -0.90
N THR A 39 11.25 13.35 -0.67
CA THR A 39 11.12 14.82 -0.79
C THR A 39 10.92 15.27 -2.24
N ALA A 40 11.60 14.63 -3.20
CA ALA A 40 11.35 14.86 -4.62
C ALA A 40 9.92 14.45 -5.02
N SER A 41 9.46 13.29 -4.53
CA SER A 41 8.10 12.79 -4.77
C SER A 41 7.01 13.69 -4.15
N ARG A 42 7.23 14.23 -2.94
CA ARG A 42 6.27 15.14 -2.29
C ARG A 42 6.05 16.44 -3.06
N ARG A 43 7.10 17.00 -3.67
CA ARG A 43 6.97 18.22 -4.51
C ARG A 43 6.14 17.93 -5.77
N ALA A 44 6.35 16.77 -6.39
CA ALA A 44 5.57 16.33 -7.54
C ALA A 44 4.09 16.10 -7.19
N ILE A 45 3.82 15.46 -6.04
CA ILE A 45 2.44 15.26 -5.54
C ILE A 45 1.77 16.60 -5.24
N GLY A 46 2.49 17.54 -4.61
CA GLY A 46 1.98 18.89 -4.34
C GLY A 46 1.61 19.65 -5.62
N LEU A 47 2.47 19.60 -6.65
CA LEU A 47 2.18 20.20 -7.96
C LEU A 47 1.01 19.51 -8.67
N ALA A 48 0.95 18.17 -8.65
CA ALA A 48 -0.18 17.42 -9.23
C ALA A 48 -1.50 17.76 -8.54
N GLY A 49 -1.50 17.89 -7.20
CA GLY A 49 -2.66 18.32 -6.43
C GLY A 49 -3.09 19.75 -6.76
N ALA A 50 -2.14 20.69 -6.82
CA ALA A 50 -2.43 22.08 -7.21
C ALA A 50 -2.99 22.15 -8.64
N PHE A 51 -2.42 21.40 -9.58
CA PHE A 51 -2.90 21.34 -10.96
C PHE A 51 -4.29 20.71 -11.06
N ALA A 52 -4.55 19.63 -10.33
CA ALA A 52 -5.87 18.99 -10.26
C ALA A 52 -6.93 19.92 -9.65
N LEU A 53 -6.57 20.73 -8.66
CA LEU A 53 -7.47 21.74 -8.09
C LEU A 53 -7.76 22.87 -9.07
N VAL A 54 -6.75 23.39 -9.78
CA VAL A 54 -6.94 24.42 -10.82
C VAL A 54 -7.83 23.88 -11.95
N LEU A 55 -7.54 22.67 -12.41
CA LEU A 55 -8.30 22.02 -13.48
C LEU A 55 -9.73 21.70 -13.01
N GLY A 56 -9.89 21.17 -11.80
CA GLY A 56 -11.18 20.83 -11.20
C GLY A 56 -12.06 22.05 -10.92
N LEU A 57 -11.50 23.15 -10.40
CA LEU A 57 -12.25 24.39 -10.21
C LEU A 57 -12.60 25.07 -11.55
N GLY A 58 -11.71 24.98 -12.54
CA GLY A 58 -11.94 25.52 -13.88
C GLY A 58 -12.92 24.70 -14.74
N SER A 59 -13.04 23.39 -14.51
CA SER A 59 -13.90 22.48 -15.30
C SER A 59 -15.12 21.94 -14.54
N GLY A 60 -15.16 22.08 -13.21
CA GLY A 60 -16.21 21.53 -12.33
C GLY A 60 -17.60 22.14 -12.52
N GLY A 61 -17.73 23.22 -13.29
CA GLY A 61 -19.03 23.73 -13.75
C GLY A 61 -19.70 22.88 -14.83
N LEU A 62 -18.98 21.97 -15.49
CA LEU A 62 -19.49 21.21 -16.65
C LEU A 62 -19.83 19.74 -16.35
N ALA A 63 -19.50 19.24 -15.16
CA ALA A 63 -19.69 17.82 -14.80
C ALA A 63 -20.89 17.61 -13.88
N THR A 64 -22.09 18.02 -14.29
CA THR A 64 -23.33 17.44 -13.77
C THR A 64 -23.67 16.16 -14.54
N ALA A 65 -22.74 15.21 -14.59
CA ALA A 65 -23.06 13.87 -15.06
C ALA A 65 -23.66 13.11 -13.87
N HIS A 66 -24.98 13.14 -13.77
CA HIS A 66 -25.75 12.25 -12.91
C HIS A 66 -25.35 10.81 -13.28
N ALA A 67 -24.47 10.20 -12.48
CA ALA A 67 -24.16 8.79 -12.62
C ALA A 67 -25.44 8.03 -12.29
N ALA A 68 -26.17 7.61 -13.32
CA ALA A 68 -27.27 6.68 -13.16
C ALA A 68 -26.69 5.42 -12.52
N GLN A 69 -26.93 5.26 -11.22
CA GLN A 69 -26.59 4.04 -10.50
C GLN A 69 -27.47 2.92 -11.07
N VAL A 70 -26.96 2.21 -12.09
CA VAL A 70 -27.57 0.95 -12.53
C VAL A 70 -27.35 -0.04 -11.40
N ARG A 71 -28.34 -0.13 -10.51
CA ARG A 71 -28.37 -1.09 -9.41
C ARG A 71 -28.66 -2.46 -10.01
N ILE A 72 -27.61 -3.20 -10.36
CA ILE A 72 -27.73 -4.63 -10.69
C ILE A 72 -28.03 -5.35 -9.38
N SER A 73 -29.32 -5.56 -9.11
CA SER A 73 -29.76 -6.34 -7.95
C SER A 73 -29.67 -7.82 -8.31
N SER A 74 -28.61 -8.49 -7.83
CA SER A 74 -28.40 -9.92 -8.02
C SER A 74 -29.55 -10.79 -7.47
N PHE A 75 -30.38 -10.24 -6.58
CA PHE A 75 -31.55 -10.90 -5.97
C PHE A 75 -32.91 -10.32 -6.41
N ALA A 76 -32.95 -9.47 -7.46
CA ALA A 76 -34.24 -9.07 -8.02
C ALA A 76 -34.98 -10.30 -8.56
N SER A 77 -36.29 -10.37 -8.33
CA SER A 77 -37.16 -11.48 -8.76
C SER A 77 -37.10 -11.73 -10.27
N ASP A 78 -36.80 -10.67 -11.04
CA ASP A 78 -36.81 -10.69 -12.50
C ASP A 78 -35.39 -10.91 -13.07
N ASN A 79 -34.40 -11.21 -12.22
CA ASN A 79 -33.04 -11.50 -12.64
C ASN A 79 -32.95 -12.95 -13.18
N PRO A 80 -32.58 -13.17 -14.47
CA PRO A 80 -32.43 -14.52 -15.02
C PRO A 80 -31.32 -15.33 -14.34
N LEU A 81 -30.44 -14.67 -13.56
CA LEU A 81 -29.38 -15.26 -12.75
C LEU A 81 -29.75 -15.37 -11.25
N ALA A 82 -31.02 -15.16 -10.88
CA ALA A 82 -31.46 -15.33 -9.51
C ALA A 82 -31.23 -16.79 -9.06
N PRO A 83 -30.71 -17.04 -7.85
CA PRO A 83 -30.34 -18.39 -7.42
C PRO A 83 -31.50 -19.41 -7.42
N SER A 84 -32.76 -18.95 -7.43
CA SER A 84 -33.94 -19.81 -7.59
C SER A 84 -34.05 -20.45 -8.98
N THR A 85 -33.56 -19.80 -10.05
CA THR A 85 -33.58 -20.38 -11.40
C THR A 85 -32.52 -21.47 -11.60
N LEU A 86 -31.52 -21.56 -10.73
CA LEU A 86 -30.52 -22.65 -10.75
C LEU A 86 -31.03 -23.96 -10.15
N LEU A 87 -32.08 -23.92 -9.33
CA LEU A 87 -32.69 -25.13 -8.75
C LEU A 87 -33.71 -25.79 -9.68
N ASP A 88 -34.28 -25.05 -10.64
CA ASP A 88 -35.21 -25.58 -11.65
C ASP A 88 -34.50 -26.36 -12.78
N VAL A 89 -33.16 -26.24 -12.91
CA VAL A 89 -32.37 -26.90 -13.99
C VAL A 89 -31.80 -28.25 -13.53
N HIS A 90 -32.21 -28.77 -12.36
CA HIS A 90 -31.76 -30.08 -11.88
C HIS A 90 -32.92 -31.09 -11.87
N PRO A 91 -32.91 -32.14 -12.72
CA PRO A 91 -33.77 -33.31 -12.51
C PRO A 91 -33.31 -34.12 -11.28
#